data_AF-A0A7Y0HU07-F1
#
_entry.id   AF-A0A7Y0HU07-F1
#
_cell.length_a   1.000
_cell.length_b   1.000
_cell.length_c   1.000
_cell.angle_alpha   90.00
_cell.angle_beta   90.00
_cell.angle_gamma   90.00
#
_symmetry.space_group_name_H-M   'P 1'
#
loop_
_entity.id
_entity.type
_entity.pdbx_description
1 polymer ?
#
loop_
_entity_poly.entity_id
_entity_poly.type
_entity_poly.pdbx_seq_one_letter_code
_entity_poly.pdbx_strand_id
1 'polypeptide(L)'
;MIGAALMLASAFLPYAVAKDGSGVEAVSQAIGTDMSKPSMVTFTRVYMDNAGQYVASSQAYVTLVVTMAIVLFAVLTLLFAALRKPIAAMIFDILAGLAFLAQNFDFSARGVVPSGNYSWGISYYLMFAAIVVALIGSIWLFVAKRRIPA
;
A
#
# COMPACT_ATOMS: atom_id res chain seq x y z
N MET A 1 -0.25 -2.99 -17.18
CA MET A 1 -0.69 -4.17 -16.40
C MET A 1 0.34 -4.56 -15.35
N ILE A 2 1.62 -4.73 -15.70
CA ILE A 2 2.69 -5.13 -14.75
C ILE A 2 2.73 -4.21 -13.51
N GLY A 3 2.78 -2.88 -13.72
CA GLY A 3 2.76 -1.93 -12.58
C GLY A 3 1.56 -2.12 -11.66
N ALA A 4 0.35 -2.25 -12.21
CA ALA A 4 -0.85 -2.46 -11.40
C ALA A 4 -0.86 -3.79 -10.63
N ALA A 5 -0.34 -4.86 -11.23
CA ALA A 5 -0.18 -6.14 -10.54
C ALA A 5 0.85 -6.04 -9.41
N LEU A 6 1.96 -5.31 -9.63
CA LEU A 6 2.97 -5.06 -8.60
C LEU A 6 2.44 -4.20 -7.45
N MET A 7 1.57 -3.21 -7.73
CA MET A 7 0.91 -2.44 -6.68
C MET A 7 0.09 -3.35 -5.75
N LEU A 8 -0.71 -4.26 -6.32
CA LEU A 8 -1.49 -5.21 -5.54
C LEU A 8 -0.61 -6.14 -4.72
N ALA A 9 0.44 -6.70 -5.31
CA ALA A 9 1.37 -7.56 -4.59
C ALA A 9 2.03 -6.82 -3.41
N SER A 10 2.34 -5.53 -3.59
CA SER A 10 3.00 -4.70 -2.56
C SER A 10 2.15 -4.53 -1.28
N ALA A 11 0.82 -4.67 -1.36
CA ALA A 11 -0.03 -4.64 -0.17
C ALA A 11 0.26 -5.79 0.82
N PHE A 12 0.77 -6.91 0.32
CA PHE A 12 1.04 -8.14 1.08
C PHE A 12 2.53 -8.35 1.37
N LEU A 13 3.41 -7.57 0.74
CA LEU A 13 4.84 -7.61 0.99
C LEU A 13 5.22 -6.79 2.24
N PRO A 14 6.41 -7.03 2.83
CA PRO A 14 6.89 -6.28 3.99
C PRO A 14 6.88 -4.77 3.74
N TYR A 15 5.97 -4.08 4.42
CA TYR A 15 5.79 -2.64 4.35
C TYR A 15 6.66 -1.94 5.39
N ALA A 16 6.85 -2.59 6.54
CA ALA A 16 7.86 -2.23 7.52
C ALA A 16 8.79 -3.40 7.80
N VAL A 17 9.97 -3.08 8.32
CA VAL A 17 10.96 -4.04 8.79
C VAL A 17 11.49 -3.56 10.14
N ALA A 18 11.51 -4.46 11.11
CA ALA A 18 12.06 -4.21 12.44
C ALA A 18 13.56 -3.88 12.36
N LYS A 19 14.00 -2.83 13.07
CA LYS A 19 15.41 -2.42 13.13
C LYS A 19 16.20 -3.27 14.12
N ASP A 20 15.60 -3.56 15.27
CA ASP A 20 16.08 -4.52 16.26
C ASP A 20 15.00 -5.58 16.54
N GLY A 21 15.43 -6.80 16.88
CA GLY A 21 14.51 -7.91 17.16
C GLY A 21 13.84 -7.77 18.52
N SER A 22 14.54 -7.26 19.53
CA SER A 22 14.13 -7.37 20.93
C SER A 22 12.87 -6.57 21.28
N GLY A 23 12.70 -5.35 20.72
CA GLY A 23 11.50 -4.55 21.00
C GLY A 23 10.26 -5.10 20.28
N VAL A 24 10.46 -5.64 19.08
CA VAL A 24 9.38 -6.15 18.22
C VAL A 24 8.97 -7.57 18.61
N GLU A 25 9.89 -8.38 19.13
CA GLU A 25 9.62 -9.75 19.56
C GLU A 25 8.64 -9.79 20.75
N ALA A 26 8.81 -8.92 21.74
CA ALA A 26 7.88 -8.82 22.87
C ALA A 26 6.46 -8.45 22.42
N VAL A 27 6.33 -7.49 21.49
CA VAL A 27 5.03 -7.11 20.90
C VAL A 27 4.43 -8.27 20.09
N SER A 28 5.27 -8.98 19.33
CA SER A 28 4.84 -10.12 18.52
C SER A 28 4.31 -11.26 19.37
N GLN A 29 4.95 -11.53 20.52
CA GLN A 29 4.48 -12.51 21.50
C GLN A 29 3.18 -12.08 22.17
N ALA A 30 3.06 -10.81 22.57
CA ALA A 30 1.86 -10.28 23.22
C ALA A 30 0.62 -10.31 22.30
N ILE A 31 0.81 -10.04 21.00
CA ILE A 31 -0.28 -9.98 20.01
C ILE A 31 -0.46 -11.33 19.26
N GLY A 32 0.48 -12.26 19.39
CA GLY A 32 0.45 -13.56 18.70
C GLY A 32 0.63 -13.47 17.18
N THR A 33 1.17 -12.36 16.68
CA THR A 33 1.42 -12.12 15.25
C THR A 33 2.86 -11.65 15.07
N ASP A 34 3.60 -12.22 14.12
CA ASP A 34 4.96 -11.77 13.81
C ASP A 34 4.95 -10.35 13.23
N MET A 35 5.47 -9.41 14.00
CA MET A 35 5.58 -8.01 13.63
C MET A 35 7.00 -7.65 13.17
N SER A 36 7.89 -8.61 12.89
CA SER A 36 9.24 -8.32 12.38
C SER A 36 9.23 -7.72 10.97
N LYS A 37 8.28 -8.15 10.12
CA LYS A 37 8.16 -7.73 8.71
C LYS A 37 6.69 -7.54 8.27
N PRO A 38 5.91 -6.69 8.96
CA PRO A 38 4.48 -6.57 8.72
C PRO A 38 4.22 -5.95 7.34
N SER A 39 3.24 -6.51 6.63
CA SER A 39 2.66 -5.91 5.44
C SER A 39 1.64 -4.82 5.81
N MET A 40 1.16 -4.05 4.83
CA MET A 40 0.04 -3.11 5.07
C MET A 40 -1.20 -3.86 5.59
N VAL A 41 -1.50 -5.02 5.01
CA VAL A 41 -2.61 -5.87 5.44
C VAL A 41 -2.40 -6.40 6.86
N THR A 42 -1.17 -6.75 7.23
CA THR A 42 -0.82 -7.19 8.60
C THR A 42 -1.07 -6.06 9.60
N PHE A 43 -0.61 -4.84 9.31
CA PHE A 43 -0.89 -3.68 10.16
C PHE A 43 -2.38 -3.44 10.32
N THR A 44 -3.14 -3.44 9.22
CA THR A 44 -4.60 -3.29 9.26
C THR A 44 -5.25 -4.32 10.16
N ARG A 45 -4.90 -5.60 10.00
CA ARG A 45 -5.45 -6.69 10.81
C ARG A 45 -5.13 -6.50 12.28
N VAL A 46 -3.86 -6.30 12.62
CA VAL A 46 -3.41 -6.13 14.01
C VAL A 46 -4.08 -4.90 14.65
N TYR A 47 -4.21 -3.80 13.92
CA TYR A 47 -4.88 -2.61 14.43
C TYR A 47 -6.35 -2.84 14.71
N MET A 48 -7.06 -3.54 13.83
CA MET A 48 -8.47 -3.88 14.01
C MET A 48 -8.68 -4.86 15.17
N ASP A 49 -7.84 -5.89 15.27
CA ASP A 49 -7.92 -6.91 16.33
C ASP A 49 -7.66 -6.31 17.72
N ASN A 50 -6.97 -5.16 17.79
CA ASN A 50 -6.59 -4.48 19.04
C ASN A 50 -7.24 -3.09 19.20
N ALA A 51 -8.29 -2.80 18.40
CA ALA A 51 -9.00 -1.53 18.43
C ALA A 51 -9.72 -1.32 19.77
N GLY A 52 -9.45 -0.20 20.43
CA GLY A 52 -9.99 0.14 21.75
C GLY A 52 -9.22 -0.44 22.92
N GLN A 53 -8.24 -1.33 22.68
CA GLN A 53 -7.39 -1.92 23.72
C GLN A 53 -5.98 -1.32 23.71
N TYR A 54 -5.27 -1.47 22.58
CA TYR A 54 -3.90 -0.96 22.41
C TYR A 54 -3.78 0.09 21.32
N VAL A 55 -4.76 0.13 20.39
CA VAL A 55 -4.85 1.11 19.31
C VAL A 55 -6.16 1.87 19.45
N ALA A 56 -6.13 3.19 19.36
CA ALA A 56 -7.37 3.97 19.37
C ALA A 56 -8.28 3.52 18.20
N SER A 57 -9.57 3.28 18.46
CA SER A 57 -10.47 2.71 17.45
C SER A 57 -10.52 3.53 16.16
N SER A 58 -10.48 4.87 16.27
CA SER A 58 -10.39 5.77 15.11
C SER A 58 -9.17 5.50 14.24
N GLN A 59 -8.01 5.27 14.84
CA GLN A 59 -6.77 4.97 14.10
C GLN A 59 -6.83 3.61 13.40
N ALA A 60 -7.45 2.61 14.04
CA ALA A 60 -7.66 1.30 13.43
C ALA A 60 -8.57 1.40 12.20
N TYR A 61 -9.71 2.09 12.31
CA TYR A 61 -10.62 2.29 11.19
C TYR A 61 -10.00 3.12 10.06
N VAL A 62 -9.24 4.18 10.38
CA VAL A 62 -8.54 4.96 9.35
C VAL A 62 -7.53 4.08 8.61
N THR A 63 -6.72 3.30 9.34
CA THR A 63 -5.74 2.38 8.75
C THR A 63 -6.41 1.35 7.84
N LEU A 64 -7.57 0.81 8.25
CA LEU A 64 -8.38 -0.10 7.45
C LEU A 64 -8.89 0.55 6.17
N VAL A 65 -9.56 1.69 6.29
CA VAL A 65 -10.19 2.40 5.15
C VAL A 65 -9.15 2.81 4.12
N VAL A 66 -8.02 3.39 4.56
CA VAL A 66 -6.96 3.82 3.64
C VAL A 66 -6.30 2.61 2.96
N THR A 67 -6.02 1.53 3.70
CA THR A 67 -5.45 0.31 3.09
C THR A 67 -6.42 -0.33 2.09
N MET A 68 -7.71 -0.39 2.42
CA MET A 68 -8.73 -0.85 1.48
C MET A 68 -8.82 0.03 0.23
N ALA A 69 -8.73 1.36 0.38
CA ALA A 69 -8.73 2.28 -0.75
C ALA A 69 -7.53 2.04 -1.67
N ILE A 70 -6.32 1.85 -1.11
CA ILE A 70 -5.11 1.52 -1.88
C ILE A 70 -5.34 0.25 -2.71
N VAL A 71 -5.81 -0.83 -2.07
CA VAL A 71 -6.05 -2.11 -2.74
C VAL A 71 -7.14 -1.97 -3.81
N LEU A 72 -8.26 -1.32 -3.48
CA LEU A 72 -9.36 -1.10 -4.41
C LEU A 72 -8.91 -0.32 -5.66
N PHE A 73 -8.18 0.78 -5.47
CA PHE A 73 -7.67 1.58 -6.58
C PHE A 73 -6.63 0.82 -7.40
N ALA A 74 -5.77 0.01 -6.79
CA ALA A 74 -4.87 -0.87 -7.53
C ALA A 74 -5.63 -1.93 -8.35
N VAL A 75 -6.71 -2.51 -7.82
CA VAL A 75 -7.59 -3.44 -8.57
C VAL A 75 -8.26 -2.72 -9.74
N LEU A 76 -8.81 -1.52 -9.51
CA LEU A 76 -9.45 -0.73 -10.58
C LEU A 76 -8.44 -0.32 -11.64
N THR A 77 -7.22 0.05 -11.26
CA THR A 77 -6.13 0.34 -12.20
C THR A 77 -5.83 -0.89 -13.07
N LEU A 78 -5.71 -2.06 -12.46
CA LEU A 78 -5.48 -3.31 -13.19
C LEU A 78 -6.63 -3.63 -14.14
N LEU A 79 -7.87 -3.51 -13.67
CA LEU A 79 -9.08 -3.73 -14.46
C LEU A 79 -9.14 -2.81 -15.67
N PHE A 80 -8.98 -1.49 -15.49
CA PHE A 80 -9.05 -0.54 -16.60
C PHE A 80 -7.85 -0.64 -17.55
N ALA A 81 -6.69 -1.04 -17.06
CA ALA A 81 -5.55 -1.37 -17.91
C ALA A 81 -5.86 -2.60 -18.79
N ALA A 82 -6.49 -3.64 -18.23
CA ALA A 82 -6.90 -4.84 -18.98
C ALA A 82 -8.00 -4.53 -20.01
N LEU A 83 -8.96 -3.68 -19.66
CA LEU A 83 -10.04 -3.21 -20.56
C LEU A 83 -9.57 -2.20 -21.61
N ARG A 84 -8.26 -1.90 -21.67
CA ARG A 84 -7.65 -0.89 -22.54
C ARG A 84 -8.33 0.49 -22.45
N LYS A 85 -8.67 0.90 -21.23
CA LYS A 85 -9.21 2.23 -20.87
C LYS A 85 -8.11 3.04 -20.16
N PRO A 86 -7.12 3.59 -20.91
CA PRO A 86 -5.92 4.16 -20.31
C PRO A 86 -6.18 5.38 -19.41
N ILE A 87 -7.17 6.23 -19.72
CA ILE A 87 -7.51 7.39 -18.89
C ILE A 87 -8.03 6.94 -17.51
N ALA A 88 -8.94 5.98 -17.49
CA ALA A 88 -9.45 5.44 -16.22
C ALA A 88 -8.34 4.75 -15.41
N ALA A 89 -7.47 3.99 -16.08
CA ALA A 89 -6.32 3.37 -15.42
C ALA A 89 -5.40 4.42 -14.77
N MET A 90 -5.07 5.53 -15.47
CA MET A 90 -4.26 6.61 -14.90
C MET A 90 -4.90 7.26 -13.67
N ILE A 91 -6.22 7.50 -13.70
CA ILE A 91 -6.93 8.13 -12.57
C ILE A 91 -6.81 7.24 -11.32
N PHE A 92 -7.13 5.95 -11.45
CA PHE A 92 -7.06 5.04 -10.30
C PHE A 92 -5.63 4.79 -9.82
N ASP A 93 -4.65 4.81 -10.72
CA ASP A 93 -3.23 4.72 -10.37
C ASP A 93 -2.78 5.90 -9.50
N ILE A 94 -3.16 7.11 -9.91
CA ILE A 94 -2.90 8.34 -9.14
C ILE A 94 -3.62 8.29 -7.78
N LEU A 95 -4.88 7.85 -7.75
CA LEU A 95 -5.63 7.72 -6.48
C LEU A 95 -4.99 6.68 -5.55
N ALA A 96 -4.51 5.55 -6.07
CA ALA A 96 -3.77 4.56 -5.29
C ALA A 96 -2.49 5.19 -4.70
N GLY A 97 -1.75 5.94 -5.51
CA GLY A 97 -0.56 6.66 -5.06
C GLY A 97 -0.84 7.72 -3.99
N LEU A 98 -1.91 8.49 -4.13
CA LEU A 98 -2.33 9.49 -3.14
C LEU A 98 -2.76 8.83 -1.82
N ALA A 99 -3.53 7.74 -1.88
CA ALA A 99 -3.92 6.99 -0.69
C ALA A 99 -2.70 6.37 0.01
N PHE A 100 -1.74 5.87 -0.76
CA PHE A 100 -0.48 5.33 -0.24
C PHE A 100 0.38 6.41 0.43
N LEU A 101 0.48 7.60 -0.17
CA LEU A 101 1.14 8.76 0.44
C LEU A 101 0.45 9.19 1.74
N ALA A 102 -0.88 9.20 1.78
CA ALA A 102 -1.64 9.51 2.98
C ALA A 102 -1.38 8.51 4.11
N GLN A 103 -1.34 7.20 3.80
CA GLN A 103 -0.97 6.16 4.76
C GLN A 103 0.45 6.37 5.31
N ASN A 104 1.42 6.61 4.41
CA ASN A 104 2.82 6.84 4.81
C ASN A 104 2.95 8.05 5.73
N PHE A 105 2.24 9.13 5.41
CA PHE A 105 2.22 10.35 6.20
C PHE A 105 1.62 10.10 7.59
N ASP A 106 0.46 9.46 7.66
CA ASP A 106 -0.21 9.12 8.93
C ASP A 106 0.68 8.22 9.80
N PHE A 107 1.28 7.19 9.22
CA PHE A 107 2.18 6.28 9.94
C PHE A 107 3.44 6.97 10.43
N SER A 108 3.99 7.90 9.65
CA SER A 108 5.15 8.70 10.06
C SER A 108 4.79 9.67 11.18
N ALA A 109 3.65 10.37 11.05
CA ALA A 109 3.19 11.35 12.03
C ALA A 109 2.87 10.71 13.40
N ARG A 110 2.40 9.47 13.41
CA ARG A 110 2.11 8.70 14.63
C ARG A 110 3.33 7.93 15.17
N GLY A 111 4.48 8.01 14.51
CA GLY A 111 5.69 7.28 14.93
C GLY A 111 5.57 5.76 14.77
N VAL A 112 4.77 5.28 13.81
CA VAL A 112 4.62 3.85 13.49
C VAL A 112 5.76 3.42 12.57
N VAL A 113 5.86 4.05 11.39
CA VAL A 113 6.93 3.85 10.39
C VAL A 113 7.21 5.17 9.65
N PRO A 114 8.47 5.62 9.56
CA PRO A 114 9.63 5.11 10.28
C PRO A 114 9.55 5.48 11.76
N SER A 115 10.17 4.67 12.61
CA SER A 115 10.21 4.89 14.06
C SER A 115 11.52 4.38 14.66
N GLY A 116 11.66 4.42 15.98
CA GLY A 116 12.78 3.76 16.67
C GLY A 116 12.83 2.25 16.38
N ASN A 117 11.67 1.61 16.25
CA ASN A 117 11.55 0.17 16.09
C ASN A 117 11.48 -0.29 14.62
N TYR A 118 10.99 0.57 13.70
CA TYR A 118 10.77 0.19 12.31
C TYR A 118 11.45 1.10 11.29
N SER A 119 11.94 0.50 10.21
CA SER A 119 12.25 1.16 8.94
C SER A 119 11.25 0.77 7.85
N TRP A 120 11.19 1.56 6.77
CA TRP A 120 10.43 1.19 5.58
C TRP A 120 10.91 -0.13 4.99
N GLY A 121 9.98 -1.02 4.68
CA GLY A 121 10.23 -2.30 4.04
C GLY A 121 10.24 -2.21 2.52
N ILE A 122 10.46 -3.35 1.87
CA ILE A 122 10.56 -3.43 0.41
C ILE A 122 9.29 -2.97 -0.29
N SER A 123 8.11 -3.19 0.31
CA SER A 123 6.85 -2.82 -0.31
C SER A 123 6.67 -1.31 -0.43
N TYR A 124 7.29 -0.53 0.44
CA TYR A 124 7.29 0.93 0.34
C TYR A 124 7.91 1.39 -0.98
N TYR A 125 9.11 0.90 -1.30
CA TYR A 125 9.82 1.24 -2.52
C TYR A 125 9.17 0.62 -3.76
N LEU A 126 8.71 -0.63 -3.65
CA LEU A 126 8.02 -1.31 -4.74
C LEU A 126 6.71 -0.62 -5.12
N MET A 127 5.95 -0.11 -4.15
CA MET A 127 4.70 0.61 -4.44
C MET A 127 4.98 1.86 -5.29
N PHE A 128 5.98 2.67 -4.95
CA PHE A 128 6.37 3.82 -5.77
C PHE A 128 6.81 3.43 -7.19
N ALA A 129 7.65 2.40 -7.30
CA ALA A 129 8.09 1.90 -8.61
C ALA A 129 6.90 1.38 -9.42
N ALA A 130 5.97 0.67 -8.78
CA ALA A 130 4.80 0.10 -9.41
C ALA A 130 3.83 1.16 -9.95
N ILE A 131 3.60 2.24 -9.19
CA ILE A 131 2.82 3.41 -9.62
C ILE A 131 3.46 4.04 -10.86
N VAL A 132 4.78 4.32 -10.83
CA VAL A 132 5.48 4.92 -11.98
C VAL A 132 5.36 4.04 -13.23
N VAL A 133 5.54 2.72 -13.09
CA VAL A 133 5.41 1.77 -14.20
C VAL A 133 3.97 1.69 -14.72
N ALA A 134 2.97 1.73 -13.83
CA ALA A 134 1.56 1.73 -14.22
C ALA A 134 1.17 3.00 -14.97
N LEU A 135 1.66 4.16 -14.53
CA LEU A 135 1.43 5.45 -15.18
C LEU A 135 2.06 5.50 -16.58
N ILE A 136 3.35 5.16 -16.70
CA ILE A 136 4.07 5.11 -17.99
C ILE A 136 3.36 4.16 -18.95
N GLY A 137 2.98 2.96 -18.47
CA GLY A 137 2.27 1.98 -19.28
C GLY A 137 0.91 2.49 -19.77
N SER A 138 0.20 3.27 -18.94
CA SER A 138 -1.11 3.83 -19.29
C SER A 138 -0.98 4.99 -20.28
N ILE A 139 0.03 5.85 -20.13
CA ILE A 139 0.37 6.91 -21.11
C ILE A 139 0.72 6.30 -22.46
N TRP A 140 1.57 5.27 -22.48
CA TRP A 140 1.93 4.56 -23.70
C TRP A 140 0.71 4.00 -24.42
N LEU A 141 -0.16 3.31 -23.68
CA LEU A 141 -1.41 2.76 -24.23
C LEU A 141 -2.34 3.84 -24.80
N PHE A 142 -2.41 5.00 -24.14
CA PHE A 142 -3.17 6.14 -24.62
C PHE A 142 -2.62 6.68 -25.95
N VAL A 143 -1.31 6.88 -26.04
CA VAL A 143 -0.66 7.37 -27.27
C VAL A 143 -0.82 6.36 -28.41
N ALA A 144 -0.59 5.07 -28.14
CA ALA A 144 -0.73 4.01 -29.14
C ALA A 144 -2.15 3.97 -29.73
N LYS A 145 -3.19 4.14 -28.89
CA LYS A 145 -4.59 4.16 -29.34
C LYS A 145 -4.93 5.36 -30.23
N ARG A 146 -4.21 6.49 -30.09
CA ARG A 146 -4.40 7.68 -30.96
C ARG A 146 -3.60 7.62 -32.26
N ARG A 147 -2.57 6.78 -32.33
CA ARG A 147 -1.72 6.61 -33.53
C ARG A 147 -2.25 5.59 -34.53
N ILE A 148 -3.18 4.72 -34.12
CA ILE A 148 -3.85 3.79 -35.02
C ILE A 148 -5.15 4.48 -35.48
N PRO A 149 -5.25 4.97 -36.73
CA PRO A 149 -6.51 5.48 -37.26
C PRO A 149 -7.54 4.34 -37.25
N ALA A 150 -8.78 4.68 -36.88
CA ALA A 150 -9.91 3.77 -36.77
C ALA A 150 -10.28 3.13 -38.12
#